data_AF-A0A957ZHD7-F1
#
_entry.id   AF-A0A957ZHD7-F1
#
_cell.length_a   1.000
_cell.length_b   1.000
_cell.length_c   1.000
_cell.angle_alpha   90.00
_cell.angle_beta   90.00
_cell.angle_gamma   90.00
#
_symmetry.space_group_name_H-M   'P 1'
#
loop_
_entity.id
_entity.type
_entity.pdbx_description
1 polymer ?
#
loop_
_entity_poly.entity_id
_entity_poly.type
_entity_poly.pdbx_seq_one_letter_code
_entity_poly.pdbx_strand_id
1 'polypeptide(L)'
;MRAVAEGELVTVRAYAEADIDPLLAAVAVSIAEIARYETWCHPGFAREDAASYVNWWRRAWADGQAYYFAVEELATGDFLGS
;
A
#
# COMPACT_ATOMS: atom_id res chain seq x y z
N MET A 1 5.64 1.60 14.37
CA MET A 1 4.92 0.50 13.67
C MET A 1 5.79 -0.75 13.76
N ARG A 2 5.24 -1.97 13.90
CA ARG A 2 6.07 -3.18 14.06
C ARG A 2 6.18 -3.90 12.72
N ALA A 3 7.40 -4.01 12.18
CA ALA A 3 7.68 -4.74 10.96
C ALA A 3 7.25 -6.21 11.08
N VAL A 4 6.76 -6.77 9.97
CA VAL A 4 6.58 -8.23 9.85
C VAL A 4 7.91 -8.89 9.48
N ALA A 5 8.71 -8.22 8.62
CA ALA A 5 10.07 -8.60 8.31
C ALA A 5 10.91 -7.36 7.96
N GLU A 6 12.21 -7.43 8.20
CA GLU A 6 13.20 -6.42 7.80
C GLU A 6 14.27 -7.13 6.96
N GLY A 7 14.55 -6.57 5.78
CA GLY A 7 15.67 -6.95 4.93
C GLY A 7 16.81 -5.93 5.02
N GLU A 8 17.78 -6.02 4.12
CA GLU A 8 18.90 -5.07 4.10
C GLU A 8 18.51 -3.67 3.59
N LEU A 9 17.50 -3.59 2.71
CA LEU A 9 17.08 -2.35 2.05
C LEU A 9 15.63 -1.96 2.29
N VAL A 10 14.79 -2.93 2.71
CA VAL A 10 13.35 -2.72 2.81
C VAL A 10 12.80 -3.28 4.11
N THR A 11 11.75 -2.63 4.60
CA THR A 11 10.89 -3.15 5.66
C THR A 11 9.56 -3.56 5.05
N VAL A 12 9.05 -4.70 5.49
CA VAL A 12 7.75 -5.21 5.07
C VAL A 12 6.85 -5.30 6.30
N ARG A 13 5.66 -4.70 6.22
CA ARG A 13 4.73 -4.60 7.35
C ARG A 13 3.27 -4.72 6.90
N ALA A 14 2.39 -5.08 7.84
CA ALA A 14 0.95 -4.98 7.60
C ALA A 14 0.55 -3.52 7.33
N TYR A 15 -0.55 -3.28 6.61
CA TYR A 15 -1.08 -1.94 6.41
C TYR A 15 -1.60 -1.30 7.71
N ALA A 16 -1.47 0.02 7.81
CA ALA A 16 -2.06 0.88 8.83
C ALA A 16 -2.84 2.03 8.18
N GLU A 17 -3.66 2.71 8.96
CA GLU A 17 -4.45 3.85 8.48
C GLU A 17 -3.60 4.98 7.90
N ALA A 18 -2.39 5.15 8.43
CA ALA A 18 -1.44 6.16 7.98
C ALA A 18 -0.97 5.94 6.53
N ASP A 19 -1.26 4.77 5.93
CA ASP A 19 -0.79 4.41 4.59
C ASP A 19 -1.71 4.88 3.47
N ILE A 20 -2.86 5.49 3.81
CA ILE A 20 -3.82 5.98 2.82
C ILE A 20 -3.18 7.02 1.90
N ASP A 21 -2.51 8.02 2.47
CA ASP A 21 -1.90 9.10 1.70
C ASP A 21 -0.61 8.65 0.98
N PRO A 22 0.30 7.86 1.60
CA PRO A 22 1.42 7.23 0.88
C PRO A 22 1.00 6.34 -0.30
N LEU A 23 -0.05 5.52 -0.14
CA LEU A 23 -0.59 4.70 -1.22
C LEU A 23 -1.13 5.57 -2.35
N LEU A 24 -1.93 6.60 -2.02
CA LEU A 24 -2.44 7.54 -3.01
C LEU A 24 -1.31 8.20 -3.80
N ALA A 25 -0.26 8.66 -3.11
CA ALA A 25 0.89 9.27 -3.76
C ALA A 25 1.62 8.31 -4.72
N ALA A 26 1.83 7.06 -4.29
CA ALA A 26 2.47 6.03 -5.11
C ALA A 26 1.63 5.64 -6.33
N VAL A 27 0.31 5.53 -6.17
CA VAL A 27 -0.60 5.26 -7.29
C VAL A 27 -0.60 6.45 -8.26
N ALA A 28 -0.70 7.69 -7.77
CA ALA A 28 -0.76 8.89 -8.61
C ALA A 28 0.41 9.01 -9.60
N VAL A 29 1.63 8.64 -9.16
CA VAL A 29 2.82 8.66 -10.03
C VAL A 29 2.96 7.44 -10.93
N SER A 30 2.15 6.39 -10.71
CA SER A 30 2.24 5.09 -11.41
C SER A 30 1.05 4.80 -12.33
N ILE A 31 -0.02 5.61 -12.27
CA ILE A 31 -1.28 5.37 -13.01
C ILE A 31 -1.04 5.14 -14.50
N ALA A 32 -0.19 5.94 -15.14
CA ALA A 32 0.01 5.88 -16.58
C ALA A 32 0.61 4.53 -17.03
N GLU A 33 1.42 3.93 -16.16
CA GLU A 33 2.14 2.68 -16.39
C GLU A 33 1.32 1.45 -15.99
N ILE A 34 0.58 1.53 -14.87
CA ILE A 34 -0.06 0.36 -14.25
C ILE A 34 -1.56 0.21 -14.59
N ALA A 35 -2.27 1.29 -14.93
CA ALA A 35 -3.73 1.25 -15.13
C ALA A 35 -4.19 0.28 -16.24
N ARG A 36 -3.30 -0.04 -17.19
CA ARG A 36 -3.60 -1.02 -18.25
C ARG A 36 -3.53 -2.48 -17.79
N TYR A 37 -2.90 -2.74 -16.64
CA TYR A 37 -2.70 -4.08 -16.10
C TYR A 37 -3.62 -4.37 -14.91
N GLU A 38 -3.99 -3.33 -14.17
CA GLU A 38 -4.69 -3.44 -12.91
C GLU A 38 -6.08 -2.80 -13.00
N THR A 39 -7.14 -3.60 -12.84
CA THR A 39 -8.53 -3.14 -13.02
C THR A 39 -8.99 -2.12 -11.97
N TRP A 40 -8.29 -2.05 -10.84
CA TRP A 40 -8.54 -1.08 -9.78
C TRP A 40 -7.88 0.27 -10.04
N CYS A 41 -6.83 0.32 -10.86
CA CYS A 41 -6.08 1.53 -11.09
C CYS A 41 -6.67 2.29 -12.28
N HIS A 42 -7.22 3.47 -12.02
CA HIS A 42 -7.85 4.29 -13.06
C HIS A 42 -7.48 5.78 -12.93
N PRO A 43 -7.62 6.58 -14.00
CA PRO A 43 -7.24 8.00 -13.98
C PRO A 43 -7.94 8.84 -12.91
N GLY A 44 -9.11 8.41 -12.44
CA GLY A 44 -9.85 9.07 -11.35
C GLY A 44 -9.54 8.53 -9.95
N PHE A 45 -8.47 7.75 -9.77
CA PHE A 45 -8.16 7.14 -8.47
C PHE A 45 -7.92 8.23 -7.43
N ALA A 46 -8.70 8.20 -6.36
CA ALA A 46 -8.77 9.24 -5.36
C ALA A 46 -8.45 8.71 -3.96
N ARG A 47 -8.40 9.63 -3.00
CA ARG A 47 -8.10 9.29 -1.60
C ARG A 47 -9.12 8.31 -1.02
N GLU A 48 -10.37 8.40 -1.44
CA GLU A 48 -11.45 7.51 -1.02
C GLU A 48 -11.21 6.07 -1.49
N ASP A 49 -10.64 5.89 -2.68
CA ASP A 49 -10.24 4.58 -3.19
C ASP A 49 -9.11 4.01 -2.33
N ALA A 50 -8.04 4.79 -2.13
CA ALA A 50 -6.92 4.40 -1.27
C ALA A 50 -7.39 4.03 0.16
N ALA A 51 -8.28 4.84 0.73
CA ALA A 51 -8.88 4.56 2.04
C ALA A 51 -9.69 3.26 2.05
N SER A 52 -10.43 2.98 0.98
CA SER A 52 -11.21 1.74 0.84
C SER A 52 -10.30 0.53 0.80
N TYR A 53 -9.21 0.58 0.03
CA TYR A 53 -8.20 -0.49 -0.05
C TYR A 53 -7.51 -0.72 1.29
N VAL A 54 -6.93 0.33 1.90
CA VAL A 54 -6.21 0.21 3.18
C VAL A 54 -7.11 -0.35 4.28
N ASN A 55 -8.35 0.14 4.38
CA ASN A 55 -9.28 -0.35 5.41
C ASN A 55 -9.71 -1.80 5.17
N TRP A 56 -9.93 -2.19 3.91
CA TRP A 56 -10.23 -3.57 3.58
C TRP A 56 -9.05 -4.51 3.87
N TRP A 57 -7.83 -4.13 3.48
CA TRP A 57 -6.61 -4.91 3.77
C TRP A 57 -6.36 -5.07 5.26
N ARG A 58 -6.55 -4.01 6.05
CA ARG A 58 -6.46 -4.07 7.53
C ARG A 58 -7.45 -5.06 8.13
N ARG A 59 -8.70 -5.07 7.64
CA ARG A 59 -9.72 -6.06 8.07
C ARG A 59 -9.36 -7.47 7.64
N ALA A 60 -9.00 -7.67 6.37
CA ALA A 60 -8.63 -8.97 5.83
C ALA A 60 -7.44 -9.58 6.59
N TRP A 61 -6.47 -8.75 7.01
CA TRP A 61 -5.37 -9.15 7.87
C TRP A 61 -5.85 -9.60 9.25
N ALA A 62 -6.68 -8.79 9.91
CA ALA A 62 -7.22 -9.09 11.25
C ALA A 62 -8.07 -10.38 11.27
N ASP A 63 -8.78 -10.64 10.17
CA ASP A 63 -9.65 -11.81 10.02
C ASP A 63 -8.92 -13.03 9.45
N GLY A 64 -7.62 -12.92 9.14
CA GLY A 64 -6.80 -13.98 8.55
C GLY A 64 -7.23 -14.39 7.13
N GLN A 65 -7.98 -13.54 6.43
CA GLN A 65 -8.49 -13.79 5.08
C GLN A 65 -7.46 -13.51 3.99
N ALA A 66 -6.64 -12.47 4.18
CA ALA A 66 -5.57 -12.11 3.27
C ALA A 66 -4.49 -11.28 3.99
N TYR A 67 -3.26 -11.32 3.47
CA TYR A 67 -2.11 -10.61 4.03
C TYR A 67 -1.52 -9.71 2.96
N TYR A 68 -1.93 -8.45 2.96
CA TYR A 68 -1.35 -7.40 2.12
C TYR A 68 -0.29 -6.65 2.90
N PHE A 69 0.82 -6.35 2.23
CA PHE A 69 1.98 -5.77 2.87
C PHE A 69 2.29 -4.40 2.29
N ALA A 70 2.56 -3.42 3.15
CA ALA A 70 3.24 -2.21 2.76
C ALA A 70 4.75 -2.48 2.74
N VAL A 71 5.40 -2.12 1.63
CA VAL A 71 6.84 -2.19 1.46
C VAL A 71 7.41 -0.79 1.57
N GLU A 72 8.35 -0.59 2.47
CA GLU A 72 9.01 0.70 2.70
C GLU A 72 10.53 0.56 2.51
N GLU A 73 11.16 1.63 2.05
CA GLU A 73 12.63 1.75 2.10
C GLU A 73 13.08 1.85 3.57
N LEU A 74 14.01 0.98 3.97
CA LEU A 74 14.46 0.88 5.36
C LEU A 74 15.10 2.18 5.87
N ALA A 75 15.81 2.91 5.00
CA ALA A 75 16.58 4.09 5.39
C ALA A 75 15.73 5.34 5.61
N THR A 76 14.67 5.50 4.82
CA THR A 76 13.85 6.72 4.76
C THR A 76 12.44 6.52 5.30
N GLY A 77 11.93 5.28 5.26
CA GLY A 77 10.52 4.98 5.48
C GLY A 77 9.63 5.31 4.28
N ASP A 78 10.22 5.61 3.11
CA ASP A 78 9.45 5.92 1.91
C ASP A 78 8.67 4.69 1.44
N PHE A 79 7.39 4.87 1.17
CA PHE A 79 6.52 3.81 0.66
C PHE A 79 6.90 3.47 -0.78
N LEU A 80 7.27 2.21 -1.02
CA LEU A 80 7.73 1.72 -2.32
C LEU A 80 6.65 0.95 -3.08
N GLY A 81 5.63 0.44 -2.38
CA GLY A 81 4.56 -0.34 -3.01
C GLY A 81 3.97 -1.42 -2.11
N SER A 82 3.28 -2.35 -2.77
CA SER A 82 2.53 -3.44 -2.14
C SER A 82 2.72 -4.78 -2.85
#